data_AF-A0A4Q2LHT6-F1
#
_entry.id   AF-A0A4Q2LHT6-F1
#
_cell.length_a   1.000
_cell.length_b   1.000
_cell.length_c   1.000
_cell.angle_alpha   90.00
_cell.angle_beta   90.00
_cell.angle_gamma   90.00
#
_symmetry.space_group_name_H-M   'P 1'
#
loop_
_entity.id
_entity.type
_entity.pdbx_description
1 polymer ?
#
loop_
_entity_poly.entity_id
_entity_poly.type
_entity_poly.pdbx_seq_one_letter_code
_entity_poly.pdbx_strand_id
1 'polypeptide(L)'
;MDLGRYGSREILKLQVFDAVTSTPLMYFDYANTASQEWSSSRVYATGAGVRRVAWDGDKEETLTVETQIFTMQHLAMIAGEEIKSGAAKIYKSEVLQVQSGGKIELSKPAVGGVSSISVFEFKNGIITDPQEVETVTGTDVTLAASATVTTGDEVEVYYQFQSTSSHSLQFTAKGFPKYVKLVGDTLYQDEVGNEAVAAQIVYYKAKLQPNFSIAMSSTGDPTSISLVFDLFPQKVDGVDVTTEIVLYEE
;
A
#
# COMPACT_ATOMS: atom_id res chain seq x y z
N MET A 1 -23.55 -9.18 -31.14
CA MET A 1 -22.42 -8.26 -31.39
C MET A 1 -21.61 -8.64 -32.62
N ASP A 2 -21.54 -7.72 -33.59
CA ASP A 2 -20.54 -7.77 -34.65
C ASP A 2 -19.24 -7.08 -34.17
N LEU A 3 -18.08 -7.50 -34.70
CA LEU A 3 -16.80 -6.88 -34.36
C LEU A 3 -16.63 -5.53 -35.08
N GLY A 4 -16.14 -4.54 -34.34
CA GLY A 4 -15.98 -3.14 -34.78
C GLY A 4 -14.55 -2.61 -34.67
N ARG A 5 -14.41 -1.29 -34.77
CA ARG A 5 -13.13 -0.58 -34.58
C ARG A 5 -13.23 0.23 -33.29
N TYR A 6 -12.36 -0.06 -32.33
CA TYR A 6 -12.53 0.37 -30.96
C TYR A 6 -11.46 1.38 -30.53
N GLY A 7 -11.87 2.39 -29.76
CA GLY A 7 -10.98 3.24 -28.97
C GLY A 7 -11.26 3.08 -27.48
N SER A 8 -10.22 3.14 -26.65
CA SER A 8 -10.37 3.12 -25.18
C SER A 8 -9.89 4.43 -24.57
N ARG A 9 -10.66 4.96 -23.62
CA ARG A 9 -10.30 6.09 -22.76
C ARG A 9 -10.73 5.86 -21.30
N GLU A 10 -11.49 4.80 -21.05
CA GLU A 10 -12.04 4.50 -19.73
C GLU A 10 -10.98 3.82 -18.86
N ILE A 11 -11.06 4.07 -17.55
CA ILE A 11 -10.18 3.44 -16.57
C ILE A 11 -10.52 1.94 -16.46
N LEU A 12 -9.50 1.11 -16.22
CA LEU A 12 -9.68 -0.31 -15.91
C LEU A 12 -10.06 -0.47 -14.44
N LYS A 13 -11.31 -0.85 -14.17
CA LYS A 13 -11.80 -1.12 -12.80
C LYS A 13 -11.39 -2.52 -12.40
N LEU A 14 -10.58 -2.67 -11.35
CA LEU A 14 -9.90 -3.91 -11.05
C LEU A 14 -10.47 -4.61 -9.82
N GLN A 15 -10.84 -5.87 -10.01
CA GLN A 15 -11.13 -6.84 -8.96
C GLN A 15 -9.91 -7.74 -8.78
N VAL A 16 -9.46 -7.89 -7.54
CA VAL A 16 -8.30 -8.70 -7.17
C VAL A 16 -8.76 -9.89 -6.35
N PHE A 17 -8.39 -11.09 -6.77
CA PHE A 17 -8.71 -12.35 -6.09
C PHE A 17 -7.43 -13.08 -5.72
N ASP A 18 -7.43 -13.80 -4.61
CA ASP A 18 -6.37 -14.76 -4.31
C ASP A 18 -6.39 -15.89 -5.35
N ALA A 19 -5.25 -16.16 -6.00
CA ALA A 19 -5.21 -17.09 -7.14
C ALA A 19 -5.53 -18.55 -6.76
N VAL A 20 -5.41 -18.93 -5.49
CA VAL A 20 -5.62 -20.31 -5.03
C VAL A 20 -7.05 -20.50 -4.55
N THR A 21 -7.52 -19.61 -3.69
CA THR A 21 -8.82 -19.72 -3.02
C THR A 21 -9.94 -19.04 -3.79
N SER A 22 -9.63 -18.22 -4.79
CA SER A 22 -10.58 -17.34 -5.48
C SER A 22 -11.33 -16.37 -4.55
N THR A 23 -10.78 -16.13 -3.36
CA THR A 23 -11.36 -15.17 -2.40
C THR A 23 -11.12 -13.76 -2.92
N PRO A 24 -12.14 -12.89 -2.96
CA PRO A 24 -11.95 -11.48 -3.30
C PRO A 24 -11.10 -10.80 -2.22
N LEU A 25 -9.98 -10.21 -2.62
CA LEU A 25 -9.07 -9.48 -1.76
C LEU A 25 -9.40 -7.99 -1.73
N MET A 26 -9.69 -7.43 -2.90
CA MET A 26 -10.07 -6.02 -3.03
C MET A 26 -10.70 -5.71 -4.38
N TYR A 27 -11.40 -4.58 -4.43
CA TYR A 27 -11.88 -3.93 -5.64
C TYR A 27 -11.45 -2.47 -5.61
N PHE A 28 -11.07 -1.92 -6.75
CA PHE A 28 -10.78 -0.50 -6.88
C PHE A 28 -11.07 0.00 -8.30
N ASP A 29 -11.65 1.19 -8.37
CA ASP A 29 -12.09 1.89 -9.58
C ASP A 29 -11.42 3.27 -9.75
N TYR A 30 -10.49 3.61 -8.86
CA TYR A 30 -9.82 4.90 -8.76
C TYR A 30 -8.38 4.88 -9.29
N ALA A 31 -8.02 3.89 -10.11
CA ALA A 31 -6.75 3.92 -10.82
C ALA A 31 -6.72 5.10 -11.80
N ASN A 32 -5.61 5.82 -11.85
CA ASN A 32 -5.42 6.91 -12.81
C ASN A 32 -5.07 6.36 -14.20
N THR A 33 -4.25 5.31 -14.24
CA THR A 33 -3.84 4.63 -15.48
C THR A 33 -3.70 3.12 -15.26
N ALA A 34 -3.93 2.37 -16.34
CA ALA A 34 -3.58 0.96 -16.45
C ALA A 34 -2.90 0.75 -17.81
N SER A 35 -1.69 0.22 -17.80
CA SER A 35 -0.91 -0.07 -19.02
C SER A 35 -0.50 -1.53 -19.02
N GLN A 36 -0.76 -2.20 -20.14
CA GLN A 36 -0.38 -3.59 -20.35
C GLN A 36 0.70 -3.65 -21.42
N GLU A 37 1.83 -4.27 -21.09
CA GLU A 37 3.00 -4.33 -21.96
C GLU A 37 3.37 -5.78 -22.25
N TRP A 38 3.70 -6.07 -23.52
CA TRP A 38 4.26 -7.35 -23.95
C TRP A 38 5.68 -7.14 -24.45
N SER A 39 6.64 -7.82 -23.84
CA SER A 39 8.01 -7.90 -24.32
C SER A 39 8.26 -9.28 -24.92
N SER A 40 8.98 -9.33 -26.03
CA SER A 40 9.43 -10.60 -26.62
C SER A 40 10.81 -10.48 -27.22
N SER A 41 11.65 -11.50 -27.04
CA SER A 41 12.97 -11.56 -27.69
C SER A 41 12.88 -12.25 -29.06
N ARG A 42 13.72 -11.82 -30.01
CA ARG A 42 13.85 -12.47 -31.32
C ARG A 42 15.29 -12.46 -31.81
N VAL A 43 15.80 -13.63 -32.13
CA VAL A 43 17.15 -13.81 -32.71
C VAL A 43 17.04 -14.19 -34.18
N TYR A 44 18.05 -13.81 -34.97
CA TYR A 44 18.06 -14.01 -36.41
C TYR A 44 19.33 -14.69 -36.89
N ALA A 45 19.20 -15.57 -37.89
CA ALA A 45 20.33 -15.99 -38.72
C ALA A 45 20.45 -15.05 -39.93
N THR A 46 21.66 -14.60 -40.22
CA THR A 46 21.95 -13.72 -41.36
C THR A 46 22.79 -14.44 -42.40
N GLY A 47 22.40 -14.33 -43.67
CA GLY A 47 23.21 -14.76 -44.81
C GLY A 47 23.60 -13.54 -45.64
N ALA A 48 24.90 -13.33 -45.86
CA ALA A 48 25.45 -12.15 -46.52
C ALA A 48 24.96 -10.81 -45.92
N GLY A 49 24.88 -10.73 -44.58
CA GLY A 49 24.44 -9.53 -43.86
C GLY A 49 22.93 -9.28 -43.84
N VAL A 50 22.13 -10.13 -44.50
CA VAL A 50 20.65 -10.02 -44.54
C VAL A 50 20.02 -11.10 -43.68
N ARG A 51 18.99 -10.75 -42.88
CA ARG A 51 18.23 -11.70 -42.05
C ARG A 51 17.49 -12.72 -42.93
N ARG A 52 17.59 -14.00 -42.59
CA ARG A 52 17.02 -15.13 -43.37
C ARG A 52 16.11 -16.04 -42.57
N VAL A 53 16.44 -16.28 -41.30
CA VAL A 53 15.65 -17.11 -40.39
C VAL A 53 15.51 -16.37 -39.07
N ALA A 54 14.35 -16.46 -38.42
CA ALA A 54 14.08 -15.87 -37.13
C ALA A 54 13.61 -16.94 -36.14
N TRP A 55 13.94 -16.74 -34.87
CA TRP A 55 13.42 -17.51 -33.75
C TRP A 55 12.91 -16.55 -32.68
N ASP A 56 11.64 -16.73 -32.29
CA ASP A 56 11.04 -16.07 -31.15
C ASP A 56 11.47 -16.76 -29.85
N GLY A 57 11.83 -15.96 -28.86
CA GLY A 57 12.22 -16.41 -27.53
C GLY A 57 11.20 -16.02 -26.48
N ASP A 58 11.71 -15.69 -25.29
CA ASP A 58 10.88 -15.41 -24.11
C ASP A 58 9.87 -14.30 -24.38
N LYS A 59 8.62 -14.56 -23.99
CA LYS A 59 7.53 -13.59 -23.97
C LYS A 59 7.19 -13.28 -22.52
N GLU A 60 7.31 -12.01 -22.16
CA GLU A 60 6.99 -11.48 -20.84
C GLU A 60 5.84 -10.50 -20.96
N GLU A 61 4.99 -10.46 -19.95
CA GLU A 61 3.83 -9.61 -19.93
C GLU A 61 3.68 -8.97 -18.55
N THR A 62 3.46 -7.66 -18.53
CA THR A 62 3.30 -6.89 -17.31
C THR A 62 2.06 -6.01 -17.39
N LEU A 63 1.41 -5.83 -16.24
CA LEU A 63 0.34 -4.86 -16.04
C LEU A 63 0.81 -3.84 -15.01
N THR A 64 0.89 -2.57 -15.40
CA THR A 64 1.20 -1.45 -14.51
C THR A 64 -0.06 -0.65 -14.24
N VAL A 65 -0.39 -0.48 -12.96
CA VAL A 65 -1.55 0.30 -12.50
C VAL A 65 -1.07 1.42 -11.59
N GLU A 66 -1.38 2.66 -11.94
CA GLU A 66 -1.01 3.84 -11.15
C GLU A 66 -2.22 4.39 -10.42
N THR A 67 -2.05 4.72 -9.14
CA THR A 67 -3.10 5.34 -8.33
C THR A 67 -2.51 6.32 -7.32
N GLN A 68 -3.19 7.45 -7.11
CA GLN A 68 -2.85 8.40 -6.04
C GLN A 68 -3.61 8.12 -4.74
N ILE A 69 -4.56 7.17 -4.77
CA ILE A 69 -5.34 6.72 -3.62
C ILE A 69 -4.93 5.29 -3.32
N PHE A 70 -4.62 5.00 -2.06
CA PHE A 70 -4.31 3.65 -1.63
C PHE A 70 -4.97 3.34 -0.30
N THR A 71 -5.12 2.05 -0.05
CA THR A 71 -5.72 1.51 1.16
C THR A 71 -4.72 0.61 1.88
N MET A 72 -5.02 0.26 3.12
CA MET A 72 -4.18 -0.69 3.86
C MET A 72 -4.15 -2.07 3.19
N GLN A 73 -5.19 -2.45 2.42
CA GLN A 73 -5.21 -3.65 1.60
C GLN A 73 -4.13 -3.62 0.50
N HIS A 74 -3.90 -2.47 -0.15
CA HIS A 74 -2.81 -2.34 -1.13
C HIS A 74 -1.46 -2.64 -0.49
N LEU A 75 -1.20 -2.00 0.65
CA LEU A 75 0.04 -2.21 1.39
C LEU A 75 0.17 -3.65 1.87
N ALA A 76 -0.92 -4.29 2.30
CA ALA A 76 -0.94 -5.68 2.72
C ALA A 76 -0.58 -6.64 1.59
N MET A 77 -1.11 -6.40 0.37
CA MET A 77 -0.74 -7.18 -0.80
C MET A 77 0.72 -7.01 -1.17
N ILE A 78 1.24 -5.77 -1.15
CA ILE A 78 2.66 -5.48 -1.43
C ILE A 78 3.57 -6.13 -0.36
N ALA A 79 3.18 -6.04 0.90
CA ALA A 79 3.90 -6.66 2.02
C ALA A 79 3.84 -8.20 1.96
N GLY A 80 2.82 -8.77 1.32
CA GLY A 80 2.55 -10.21 1.39
C GLY A 80 2.08 -10.67 2.77
N GLU A 81 1.51 -9.77 3.56
CA GLU A 81 1.21 -9.97 4.98
C GLU A 81 -0.25 -9.57 5.27
N GLU A 82 -0.82 -10.15 6.30
CA GLU A 82 -2.22 -9.88 6.68
C GLU A 82 -2.35 -8.64 7.56
N ILE A 83 -3.47 -7.93 7.42
CA ILE A 83 -3.84 -6.84 8.31
C ILE A 83 -4.31 -7.43 9.63
N LYS A 84 -3.63 -7.09 10.72
CA LYS A 84 -4.01 -7.52 12.07
C LYS A 84 -4.88 -6.46 12.72
N SER A 85 -6.14 -6.81 12.99
CA SER A 85 -7.07 -6.00 13.77
C SER A 85 -7.00 -6.37 15.25
N GLY A 86 -7.01 -5.37 16.13
CA GLY A 86 -7.10 -5.59 17.56
C GLY A 86 -6.43 -4.51 18.38
N ALA A 87 -6.09 -4.84 19.61
CA ALA A 87 -5.43 -3.91 20.52
C ALA A 87 -3.95 -3.74 20.15
N ALA A 88 -3.45 -2.50 20.09
CA ALA A 88 -2.04 -2.21 19.84
C ALA A 88 -1.52 -1.08 20.73
N LYS A 89 -0.22 -1.10 20.99
CA LYS A 89 0.48 -0.02 21.67
C LYS A 89 0.87 1.04 20.66
N ILE A 90 0.48 2.28 20.91
CA ILE A 90 0.69 3.40 20.00
C ILE A 90 1.62 4.40 20.68
N TYR A 91 2.69 4.80 19.97
CA TYR A 91 3.57 5.86 20.42
C TYR A 91 2.87 7.21 20.34
N LYS A 92 3.03 8.02 21.38
CA LYS A 92 2.46 9.36 21.49
C LYS A 92 3.47 10.29 22.14
N SER A 93 3.58 11.50 21.60
CA SER A 93 4.24 12.62 22.26
C SER A 93 3.22 13.72 22.54
N GLU A 94 3.39 14.40 23.67
CA GLU A 94 2.57 15.54 24.07
C GLU A 94 3.43 16.59 24.76
N VAL A 95 3.22 17.86 24.41
CA VAL A 95 3.73 18.99 25.19
C VAL A 95 2.68 19.34 26.24
N LEU A 96 3.06 19.25 27.52
CA LEU A 96 2.17 19.40 28.67
C LEU A 96 2.81 20.34 29.70
N GLN A 97 2.00 20.95 30.54
CA GLN A 97 2.49 21.79 31.64
C GLN A 97 2.62 21.00 32.94
N VAL A 98 3.70 21.28 33.68
CA VAL A 98 3.91 20.71 35.02
C VAL A 98 2.95 21.36 36.01
N GLN A 99 2.13 20.56 36.67
CA GLN A 99 1.19 20.97 37.70
C GLN A 99 1.87 21.06 39.08
N SER A 100 1.09 21.47 40.09
CA SER A 100 1.57 21.51 41.49
C SER A 100 2.08 20.14 41.95
N GLY A 101 3.26 20.13 42.58
CA GLY A 101 3.87 18.90 43.10
C GLY A 101 4.55 18.04 42.04
N GLY A 102 4.97 18.62 40.91
CA GLY A 102 5.73 17.92 39.86
C GLY A 102 4.88 16.91 39.06
N LYS A 103 3.57 17.14 38.98
CA LYS A 103 2.63 16.24 38.30
C LYS A 103 2.43 16.63 36.84
N ILE A 104 2.26 15.64 35.99
CA ILE A 104 1.90 15.80 34.58
C ILE A 104 0.71 14.85 34.31
N GLU A 105 -0.33 15.37 33.65
CA GLU A 105 -1.51 14.59 33.30
C GLU A 105 -1.53 14.32 31.80
N LEU A 106 -1.33 13.05 31.43
CA LEU A 106 -1.34 12.58 30.04
C LEU A 106 -2.77 12.51 29.51
N SER A 107 -2.97 12.74 28.21
CA SER A 107 -4.33 12.62 27.63
C SER A 107 -4.80 11.16 27.50
N LYS A 108 -3.88 10.20 27.61
CA LYS A 108 -4.14 8.76 27.55
C LYS A 108 -3.31 8.04 28.61
N PRO A 109 -3.83 6.96 29.22
CA PRO A 109 -3.09 6.21 30.22
C PRO A 109 -1.85 5.56 29.60
N ALA A 110 -0.70 5.76 30.23
CA ALA A 110 0.57 5.19 29.77
C ALA A 110 0.64 3.69 30.05
N VAL A 111 1.32 2.95 29.17
CA VAL A 111 1.64 1.53 29.38
C VAL A 111 3.13 1.33 29.61
N GLY A 112 3.48 0.32 30.40
CA GLY A 112 4.88 -0.07 30.65
C GLY A 112 5.56 0.61 31.85
N GLY A 113 4.85 1.51 32.55
CA GLY A 113 5.34 2.14 33.78
C GLY A 113 6.49 3.13 33.55
N VAL A 114 7.25 3.40 34.61
CA VAL A 114 8.30 4.45 34.64
C VAL A 114 9.38 4.26 33.56
N SER A 115 9.80 3.03 33.27
CA SER A 115 10.85 2.76 32.27
C SER A 115 10.40 2.94 30.82
N SER A 116 9.10 3.13 30.57
CA SER A 116 8.51 3.26 29.23
C SER A 116 8.05 4.68 28.92
N ILE A 117 8.37 5.63 29.79
CA ILE A 117 8.09 7.05 29.61
C ILE A 117 9.40 7.84 29.63
N SER A 118 9.51 8.83 28.75
CA SER A 118 10.58 9.80 28.78
C SER A 118 10.00 11.20 28.83
N VAL A 119 10.47 12.00 29.79
CA VAL A 119 10.04 13.39 29.96
C VAL A 119 11.26 14.29 29.75
N PHE A 120 11.10 15.34 28.95
CA PHE A 120 12.12 16.36 28.73
C PHE A 120 11.52 17.75 28.99
N GLU A 121 12.31 18.68 29.55
CA GLU A 121 11.95 20.09 29.52
C GLU A 121 11.74 20.54 28.07
N PHE A 122 10.68 21.32 27.83
CA PHE A 122 10.35 21.84 26.52
C PHE A 122 10.36 23.36 26.57
N LYS A 123 11.28 23.97 25.81
CA LYS A 123 11.47 25.43 25.83
C LYS A 123 11.77 25.94 24.44
N ASN A 124 11.10 27.02 24.04
CA ASN A 124 11.27 27.64 22.72
C ASN A 124 11.12 26.65 21.54
N GLY A 125 10.27 25.63 21.68
CA GLY A 125 10.01 24.66 20.61
C GLY A 125 11.02 23.51 20.52
N ILE A 126 11.93 23.37 21.49
CA ILE A 126 12.91 22.29 21.53
C ILE A 126 12.91 21.57 22.88
N ILE A 127 13.20 20.27 22.86
CA ILE A 127 13.52 19.51 24.07
C ILE A 127 14.93 19.87 24.56
N THR A 128 15.09 19.98 25.87
CA THR A 128 16.38 20.29 26.51
C THR A 128 16.78 19.17 27.47
N ASP A 129 16.57 19.35 28.77
CA ASP A 129 17.09 18.46 29.81
C ASP A 129 16.09 17.35 30.18
N PRO A 130 16.53 16.09 30.31
CA PRO A 130 15.67 14.99 30.73
C PRO A 130 15.21 15.17 32.18
N GLN A 131 13.97 14.79 32.46
CA GLN A 131 13.36 14.85 33.79
C GLN A 131 13.13 13.43 34.31
N GLU A 132 13.69 13.14 35.47
CA GLU A 132 13.52 11.84 36.14
C GLU A 132 12.06 11.66 36.57
N VAL A 133 11.49 10.49 36.27
CA VAL A 133 10.10 10.15 36.61
C VAL A 133 10.11 9.23 37.82
N GLU A 134 9.34 9.56 38.85
CA GLU A 134 9.21 8.76 40.06
C GLU A 134 8.09 7.73 39.95
N THR A 135 6.90 8.17 39.52
CA THR A 135 5.73 7.28 39.41
C THR A 135 4.90 7.57 38.16
N VAL A 136 4.26 6.51 37.67
CA VAL A 136 3.28 6.56 36.58
C VAL A 136 2.07 5.73 36.99
N THR A 137 0.90 6.36 37.11
CA THR A 137 -0.36 5.72 37.47
C THR A 137 -1.47 6.18 36.53
N GLY A 138 -1.85 5.34 35.56
CA GLY A 138 -2.84 5.72 34.57
C GLY A 138 -2.37 6.89 33.73
N THR A 139 -3.07 8.03 33.82
CA THR A 139 -2.71 9.30 33.16
C THR A 139 -1.74 10.15 33.98
N ASP A 140 -1.57 9.84 35.27
CA ASP A 140 -0.79 10.68 36.17
C ASP A 140 0.67 10.25 36.15
N VAL A 141 1.56 11.20 35.88
CA VAL A 141 3.01 11.05 35.95
C VAL A 141 3.51 12.01 37.03
N THR A 142 4.32 11.50 37.97
CA THR A 142 4.97 12.33 38.99
C THR A 142 6.47 12.32 38.75
N LEU A 143 7.04 13.52 38.60
CA LEU A 143 8.48 13.71 38.48
C LEU A 143 9.17 13.51 39.82
N ALA A 144 10.41 12.99 39.78
CA ALA A 144 11.24 12.86 40.96
C ALA A 144 11.64 14.23 41.51
N ALA A 145 11.97 14.29 42.81
CA ALA A 145 12.42 15.53 43.46
C ALA A 145 13.71 16.13 42.85
N SER A 146 14.46 15.35 42.06
CA SER A 146 15.63 15.80 41.30
C SER A 146 15.29 16.47 39.97
N ALA A 147 14.03 16.50 39.56
CA ALA A 147 13.59 17.21 38.36
C ALA A 147 13.87 18.72 38.48
N THR A 148 14.31 19.32 37.38
CA THR A 148 14.72 20.73 37.31
C THR A 148 13.56 21.65 36.93
N VAL A 149 12.51 21.10 36.34
CA VAL A 149 11.30 21.83 35.95
C VAL A 149 10.40 22.12 37.15
N THR A 150 9.74 23.27 37.11
CA THR A 150 8.84 23.77 38.14
C THR A 150 7.40 23.88 37.64
N THR A 151 6.46 24.10 38.55
CA THR A 151 5.05 24.26 38.19
C THR A 151 4.88 25.43 37.22
N GLY A 152 4.22 25.16 36.09
CA GLY A 152 4.01 26.10 34.99
C GLY A 152 4.99 25.95 33.83
N ASP A 153 6.10 25.23 34.02
CA ASP A 153 7.03 24.91 32.92
C ASP A 153 6.40 23.87 31.96
N GLU A 154 6.79 23.94 30.69
CA GLU A 154 6.38 22.97 29.68
C GLU A 154 7.38 21.81 29.59
N VAL A 155 6.85 20.62 29.39
CA VAL A 155 7.61 19.38 29.18
C VAL A 155 7.03 18.63 27.98
N GLU A 156 7.90 18.00 27.20
CA GLU A 156 7.48 17.05 26.18
C GLU A 156 7.63 15.62 26.71
N VAL A 157 6.52 14.87 26.65
CA VAL A 157 6.43 13.52 27.20
C VAL A 157 6.26 12.51 26.07
N TYR A 158 7.17 11.55 25.98
CA TYR A 158 7.12 10.44 25.04
C TYR A 158 6.69 9.16 25.77
N TYR A 159 5.60 8.54 25.32
CA TYR A 159 5.06 7.34 25.95
C TYR A 159 4.28 6.49 24.94
N GLN A 160 3.84 5.31 25.38
CA GLN A 160 2.88 4.50 24.66
C GLN A 160 1.53 4.45 25.39
N PHE A 161 0.44 4.44 24.65
CA PHE A 161 -0.88 4.10 25.18
C PHE A 161 -1.45 2.87 24.48
N GLN A 162 -2.38 2.19 25.17
CA GLN A 162 -3.09 1.05 24.60
C GLN A 162 -4.29 1.53 23.79
N SER A 163 -4.29 1.31 22.48
CA SER A 163 -5.52 1.34 21.69
C SER A 163 -6.25 0.01 21.82
N THR A 164 -7.57 0.04 21.98
CA THR A 164 -8.43 -1.16 22.04
C THR A 164 -8.88 -1.62 20.65
N SER A 165 -8.88 -0.72 19.67
CA SER A 165 -9.23 -1.01 18.28
C SER A 165 -8.25 -0.32 17.36
N SER A 166 -7.46 -1.12 16.66
CA SER A 166 -6.45 -0.66 15.71
C SER A 166 -6.26 -1.68 14.60
N HIS A 167 -5.71 -1.23 13.48
CA HIS A 167 -5.28 -2.07 12.37
C HIS A 167 -3.77 -1.90 12.21
N SER A 168 -3.04 -3.00 12.14
CA SER A 168 -1.60 -3.00 11.96
C SER A 168 -1.18 -3.88 10.81
N LEU A 169 -0.17 -3.43 10.07
CA LEU A 169 0.46 -4.16 8.98
C LEU A 169 1.97 -4.15 9.26
N GLN A 170 2.62 -5.28 9.04
CA GLN A 170 4.06 -5.42 9.23
C GLN A 170 4.69 -5.80 7.90
N PHE A 171 5.77 -5.12 7.54
CA PHE A 171 6.63 -5.53 6.45
C PHE A 171 7.71 -6.44 7.03
N THR A 172 7.63 -7.73 6.74
CA THR A 172 8.57 -8.73 7.28
C THR A 172 9.59 -9.12 6.22
N ALA A 173 10.76 -9.62 6.65
CA ALA A 173 11.79 -10.08 5.73
C ALA A 173 11.38 -11.30 4.87
N LYS A 174 10.27 -11.96 5.22
CA LYS A 174 9.74 -13.14 4.51
C LYS A 174 8.43 -12.84 3.78
N GLY A 175 7.85 -11.67 3.99
CA GLY A 175 6.63 -11.23 3.35
C GLY A 175 6.91 -10.93 1.88
N PHE A 176 6.22 -11.65 1.00
CA PHE A 176 6.26 -11.41 -0.44
C PHE A 176 4.84 -11.50 -1.00
N PRO A 177 4.48 -10.68 -1.99
CA PRO A 177 3.17 -10.77 -2.63
C PRO A 177 2.87 -12.18 -3.11
N LYS A 178 1.64 -12.62 -2.83
CA LYS A 178 1.10 -13.90 -3.31
C LYS A 178 0.64 -13.75 -4.77
N TYR A 179 0.41 -14.89 -5.43
CA TYR A 179 -0.24 -14.88 -6.73
C TYR A 179 -1.70 -14.46 -6.59
N VAL A 180 -2.16 -13.62 -7.52
CA VAL A 180 -3.52 -13.12 -7.60
C VAL A 180 -4.11 -13.39 -8.98
N LYS A 181 -5.43 -13.46 -9.07
CA LYS A 181 -6.18 -13.32 -10.32
C LYS A 181 -6.74 -11.90 -10.37
N LEU A 182 -6.63 -11.25 -11.51
CA LEU A 182 -7.19 -9.91 -11.72
C LEU A 182 -8.31 -9.99 -12.75
N VAL A 183 -9.40 -9.28 -12.50
CA VAL A 183 -10.50 -9.09 -13.45
C VAL A 183 -10.73 -7.59 -13.58
N GLY A 184 -10.50 -7.06 -14.78
CA GLY A 184 -10.62 -5.66 -15.11
C GLY A 184 -11.84 -5.40 -15.97
N ASP A 185 -12.68 -4.44 -15.60
CA ASP A 185 -13.83 -4.02 -16.39
C ASP A 185 -13.57 -2.62 -16.98
N THR A 186 -13.87 -2.43 -18.26
CA THR A 186 -13.68 -1.17 -18.99
C THR A 186 -14.68 -1.03 -20.15
N LEU A 187 -14.68 0.14 -20.81
CA LEU A 187 -15.55 0.45 -21.94
C LEU A 187 -14.73 0.84 -23.17
N TYR A 188 -15.10 0.28 -24.31
CA TYR A 188 -14.54 0.63 -25.62
C TYR A 188 -15.58 1.40 -26.44
N GLN A 189 -15.19 2.53 -27.00
CA GLN A 189 -16.03 3.28 -27.93
C GLN A 189 -15.90 2.66 -29.33
N ASP A 190 -17.01 2.24 -29.94
CA ASP A 190 -17.02 1.79 -31.33
C ASP A 190 -17.10 2.98 -32.30
N GLU A 191 -16.31 2.93 -33.37
CA GLU A 191 -16.24 3.94 -34.43
C GLU A 191 -17.53 4.02 -35.26
N VAL A 192 -18.21 2.88 -35.44
CA VAL A 192 -19.36 2.78 -36.35
C VAL A 192 -20.69 2.82 -35.59
N GLY A 193 -20.81 2.05 -34.51
CA GLY A 193 -22.04 1.94 -33.72
C GLY A 193 -22.36 3.15 -32.86
N ASN A 194 -21.40 4.07 -32.66
CA ASN A 194 -21.53 5.26 -31.80
C ASN A 194 -21.92 4.98 -30.33
N GLU A 195 -21.94 3.71 -29.93
CA GLU A 195 -22.23 3.23 -28.59
C GLU A 195 -20.97 2.63 -27.94
N ALA A 196 -20.92 2.66 -26.62
CA ALA A 196 -19.85 2.03 -25.85
C ALA A 196 -20.12 0.53 -25.72
N VAL A 197 -19.06 -0.28 -25.89
CA VAL A 197 -19.05 -1.73 -25.76
C VAL A 197 -18.34 -2.09 -24.46
N ALA A 198 -18.96 -2.94 -23.65
CA ALA A 198 -18.36 -3.43 -22.41
C ALA A 198 -17.24 -4.43 -22.72
N ALA A 199 -16.11 -4.25 -22.05
CA ALA A 199 -14.94 -5.12 -22.16
C ALA A 199 -14.51 -5.59 -20.77
N GLN A 200 -14.34 -6.90 -20.61
CA GLN A 200 -13.74 -7.51 -19.45
C GLN A 200 -12.38 -8.10 -19.82
N ILE A 201 -11.36 -7.80 -19.03
CA ILE A 201 -10.00 -8.29 -19.20
C ILE A 201 -9.67 -9.16 -17.98
N VAL A 202 -9.38 -10.44 -18.22
CA VAL A 202 -9.05 -11.41 -17.16
C VAL A 202 -7.57 -11.75 -17.24
N TYR A 203 -6.87 -11.51 -16.13
CA TYR A 203 -5.50 -11.94 -15.90
C TYR A 203 -5.52 -13.11 -14.92
N TYR A 204 -5.38 -14.33 -15.44
CA TYR A 204 -5.63 -15.55 -14.67
C TYR A 204 -4.64 -15.76 -13.53
N LYS A 205 -3.38 -15.38 -13.75
CA LYS A 205 -2.32 -15.51 -12.76
C LYS A 205 -1.36 -14.35 -12.89
N ALA A 206 -1.36 -13.50 -11.88
CA ALA A 206 -0.51 -12.34 -11.76
C ALA A 206 0.25 -12.39 -10.43
N LYS A 207 1.43 -11.76 -10.37
CA LYS A 207 2.15 -11.55 -9.12
C LYS A 207 2.62 -10.11 -9.05
N LEU A 208 2.25 -9.43 -7.98
CA LEU A 208 2.70 -8.07 -7.73
C LEU A 208 4.21 -8.08 -7.43
N GLN A 209 4.94 -7.16 -8.04
CA GLN A 209 6.34 -6.95 -7.73
C GLN A 209 6.47 -6.33 -6.32
N PRO A 210 7.43 -6.79 -5.49
CA PRO A 210 7.56 -6.34 -4.10
C PRO A 210 8.24 -4.95 -3.94
N ASN A 211 8.35 -4.19 -5.03
CA ASN A 211 8.91 -2.84 -5.05
C ASN A 211 7.79 -1.80 -4.87
N PHE A 212 7.91 -0.97 -3.85
CA PHE A 212 7.07 0.22 -3.72
C PHE A 212 7.85 1.33 -3.02
N SER A 213 7.43 2.57 -3.28
CA SER A 213 7.96 3.76 -2.62
C SER A 213 6.78 4.60 -2.16
N ILE A 214 6.77 4.99 -0.88
CA ILE A 214 5.85 6.00 -0.36
C ILE A 214 6.70 7.22 -0.03
N ALA A 215 6.60 8.24 -0.87
CA ALA A 215 7.10 9.56 -0.54
C ALA A 215 6.02 10.32 0.26
N MET A 216 6.44 11.02 1.32
CA MET A 216 5.58 11.95 2.04
C MET A 216 6.14 13.35 1.83
N SER A 217 5.38 14.21 1.17
CA SER A 217 5.75 15.60 0.91
C SER A 217 4.60 16.52 1.28
N SER A 218 4.91 17.68 1.89
CA SER A 218 3.95 18.73 2.21
C SER A 218 3.64 19.66 1.03
N THR A 219 4.33 19.47 -0.11
CA THR A 219 4.18 20.27 -1.33
C THR A 219 4.27 19.40 -2.57
N GLY A 220 3.69 19.88 -3.68
CA GLY A 220 3.62 19.14 -4.94
C GLY A 220 2.38 18.26 -5.06
N ASP A 221 2.34 17.45 -6.12
CA ASP A 221 1.22 16.54 -6.38
C ASP A 221 1.20 15.39 -5.36
N PRO A 222 0.01 14.82 -5.07
CA PRO A 222 -0.09 13.60 -4.29
C PRO A 222 0.80 12.49 -4.87
N THR A 223 1.51 11.79 -3.99
CA THR A 223 2.39 10.68 -4.40
C THR A 223 1.57 9.56 -5.04
N SER A 224 1.96 9.15 -6.25
CA SER A 224 1.41 7.98 -6.93
C SER A 224 2.04 6.71 -6.39
N ILE A 225 1.23 5.67 -6.23
CA ILE A 225 1.69 4.29 -6.02
C ILE A 225 1.56 3.57 -7.36
N SER A 226 2.69 2.99 -7.79
CA SER A 226 2.79 2.11 -8.95
C SER A 226 2.65 0.65 -8.52
N LEU A 227 1.65 -0.04 -9.04
CA LEU A 227 1.44 -1.47 -8.85
C LEU A 227 1.84 -2.18 -10.15
N VAL A 228 2.98 -2.86 -10.13
CA VAL A 228 3.48 -3.60 -11.30
C VAL A 228 3.25 -5.09 -11.07
N PHE A 229 2.40 -5.70 -11.90
CA PHE A 229 2.10 -7.12 -11.87
C PHE A 229 2.83 -7.83 -13.01
N ASP A 230 3.60 -8.86 -12.66
CA ASP A 230 4.10 -9.83 -13.62
C ASP A 230 2.97 -10.83 -13.95
N LEU A 231 2.69 -11.03 -15.24
CA LEU A 231 1.60 -11.89 -15.71
C LEU A 231 2.15 -13.25 -16.15
N PHE A 232 1.52 -14.31 -15.67
CA PHE A 232 1.96 -15.70 -15.88
C PHE A 232 0.90 -16.49 -16.64
N PRO A 233 1.30 -17.45 -17.49
CA PRO A 233 0.36 -18.33 -18.14
C PRO A 233 -0.35 -19.23 -17.13
N GLN A 234 -1.64 -19.44 -17.38
CA GLN A 234 -2.47 -20.42 -16.71
C GLN A 234 -3.26 -21.20 -17.75
N LYS A 235 -3.48 -22.49 -17.51
CA LYS A 235 -4.29 -23.32 -18.41
C LYS A 235 -5.76 -22.94 -18.34
N VAL A 236 -6.29 -22.49 -19.46
CA VAL A 236 -7.72 -22.23 -19.70
C VAL A 236 -8.11 -23.06 -20.91
N ASP A 237 -9.04 -24.00 -20.72
CA ASP A 237 -9.48 -24.96 -21.74
C ASP A 237 -8.34 -25.70 -22.47
N GLY A 238 -7.26 -25.98 -21.73
CA GLY A 238 -6.09 -26.70 -22.24
C GLY A 238 -5.04 -25.82 -22.94
N VAL A 239 -5.27 -24.52 -23.05
CA VAL A 239 -4.34 -23.54 -23.64
C VAL A 239 -3.69 -22.71 -22.54
N ASP A 240 -2.40 -22.43 -22.66
CA ASP A 240 -1.70 -21.51 -21.77
C ASP A 240 -2.07 -20.06 -22.12
N VAL A 241 -2.87 -19.44 -21.24
CA VAL A 241 -3.40 -18.09 -21.40
C VAL A 241 -2.86 -17.19 -20.30
N THR A 242 -2.31 -16.03 -20.67
CA THR A 242 -1.89 -14.99 -19.73
C THR A 242 -3.03 -13.99 -19.48
N THR A 243 -3.63 -13.51 -20.56
CA THR A 243 -4.70 -12.52 -20.57
C THR A 243 -5.80 -12.89 -21.55
N GLU A 244 -7.05 -12.71 -21.14
CA GLU A 244 -8.23 -12.88 -21.99
C GLU A 244 -9.04 -11.59 -21.99
N ILE A 245 -9.52 -11.17 -23.18
CA ILE A 245 -10.38 -10.00 -23.34
C ILE A 245 -11.71 -10.48 -23.91
N VAL A 246 -12.80 -10.17 -23.22
CA VAL A 246 -14.16 -10.51 -23.60
C VAL A 246 -14.94 -9.21 -23.84
N LEU A 247 -15.45 -9.04 -25.06
CA LEU A 247 -16.42 -8.00 -25.36
C LEU A 247 -17.83 -8.57 -25.22
N TYR A 248 -18.73 -7.82 -24.61
CA TYR A 248 -20.09 -8.27 -24.38
C TYR A 248 -21.11 -7.12 -24.47
N GLU A 249 -22.36 -7.52 -24.71
CA GLU A 249 -23.53 -6.65 -24.58
C GLU A 249 -24.10 -6.87 -23.18
N GLU A 250 -24.40 -5.78 -22.46
CA GLU A 250 -25.13 -5.83 -21.18
C GLU A 250 -26.63 -6.08 -21.39
#